data_AF-A0A1I3RYD5-F1
#
_entry.id   AF-A0A1I3RYD5-F1
#
_cell.length_a   1.000
_cell.length_b   1.000
_cell.length_c   1.000
_cell.angle_alpha   90.00
_cell.angle_beta   90.00
_cell.angle_gamma   90.00
#
_symmetry.space_group_name_H-M   'P 1'
#
loop_
_entity.id
_entity.type
_entity.pdbx_description
1 polymer ?
#
loop_
_entity_poly.entity_id
_entity_poly.type
_entity_poly.pdbx_seq_one_letter_code
_entity_poly.pdbx_strand_id
1 'polypeptide(L)' 'MTQHELNAAVASATGEDLSEIRRRGFSIADSRQCGFDPEPDRLIPQMIDWDDAELRRNVPVPHRGRRWA' A
#
# COMPACT_ATOMS: atom_id res chain seq x y z
N MET A 1 -2.22 -19.38 -10.96
CA MET A 1 -2.34 -17.92 -10.93
C MET A 1 -1.20 -17.35 -11.74
N THR A 2 -1.50 -16.53 -12.74
CA THR A 2 -0.51 -15.84 -13.58
C THR A 2 -0.10 -14.51 -12.95
N GLN A 3 1.00 -13.91 -13.41
CA GLN A 3 1.43 -12.59 -12.96
C GLN A 3 0.37 -11.50 -13.21
N HIS A 4 -0.41 -11.63 -14.29
CA HIS A 4 -1.50 -10.72 -14.61
C HIS A 4 -2.65 -10.84 -13.61
N GLU A 5 -3.03 -12.06 -13.24
CA GLU A 5 -4.06 -12.32 -12.23
C GLU A 5 -3.63 -11.82 -10.84
N LEU A 6 -2.36 -12.00 -10.48
CA LEU A 6 -1.80 -11.43 -9.24
C LEU A 6 -1.92 -9.91 -9.22
N ASN A 7 -1.44 -9.25 -10.28
CA ASN A 7 -1.47 -7.78 -10.34
C ASN A 7 -2.91 -7.24 -10.31
N ALA A 8 -3.85 -7.91 -10.99
CA ALA A 8 -5.27 -7.54 -10.96
C ALA A 8 -5.87 -7.72 -9.56
N ALA A 9 -5.54 -8.80 -8.85
CA ALA A 9 -6.00 -9.04 -7.49
C ALA A 9 -5.45 -7.98 -6.52
N VAL A 10 -4.16 -7.63 -6.63
CA VAL A 10 -3.54 -6.58 -5.80
C VAL A 10 -4.16 -5.23 -6.08
N ALA A 11 -4.31 -4.84 -7.36
CA ALA A 11 -4.97 -3.59 -7.75
C ALA A 11 -6.42 -3.52 -7.22
N SER A 12 -7.16 -4.62 -7.29
CA SER A 12 -8.53 -4.68 -6.75
C SER A 12 -8.59 -4.55 -5.23
N ALA A 13 -7.57 -5.02 -4.51
CA ALA A 13 -7.54 -4.97 -3.05
C ALA A 13 -7.06 -3.61 -2.52
N THR A 14 -6.13 -2.95 -3.22
CA THR A 14 -5.53 -1.68 -2.78
C THR A 14 -6.18 -0.45 -3.43
N GLY A 15 -6.90 -0.62 -4.53
CA GLY A 15 -7.45 0.48 -5.33
C GLY A 15 -6.38 1.23 -6.14
N GLU A 16 -5.17 0.70 -6.23
CA GLU A 16 -4.07 1.28 -7.02
C GLU A 16 -4.14 0.86 -8.50
N ASP A 17 -3.51 1.65 -9.37
CA ASP A 17 -3.45 1.36 -10.80
C ASP A 17 -2.54 0.15 -11.12
N LEU A 18 -2.90 -0.62 -12.16
CA LEU A 18 -2.14 -1.77 -12.61
C LEU A 18 -0.69 -1.43 -13.02
N SER A 19 -0.45 -0.21 -13.53
CA SER A 19 0.91 0.26 -13.85
C SER A 19 1.76 0.45 -12.59
N GLU A 20 1.17 0.98 -11.52
CA GLU A 20 1.85 1.12 -10.22
C GLU A 20 2.11 -0.23 -9.56
N ILE A 21 1.13 -1.15 -9.60
CA ILE A 21 1.33 -2.51 -9.09
C ILE A 21 2.42 -3.25 -9.88
N ARG A 22 2.47 -3.08 -11.21
CA ARG A 22 3.54 -3.62 -12.06
C ARG A 22 4.90 -3.01 -11.71
N ARG A 23 4.96 -1.69 -11.48
CA ARG A 23 6.19 -0.98 -11.10
C ARG A 23 6.74 -1.49 -9.76
N ARG A 24 5.86 -1.86 -8.82
CA ARG A 24 6.21 -2.40 -7.51
C ARG A 24 6.70 -3.85 -7.54
N GLY A 25 6.34 -4.62 -8.58
CA GLY A 25 6.93 -5.94 -8.81
C GLY A 25 6.46 -7.04 -7.83
N PHE A 26 5.19 -7.03 -7.44
CA PHE A 26 4.63 -8.09 -6.58
C PHE A 26 4.86 -9.48 -7.19
N SER A 27 5.27 -10.44 -6.37
CA SER A 27 5.44 -11.83 -6.77
C SER A 27 4.95 -12.76 -5.64
N ILE A 28 4.55 -13.98 -6.00
CA ILE A 28 4.18 -14.98 -5.01
C ILE A 28 5.47 -15.59 -4.45
N ALA A 29 5.69 -15.40 -3.15
CA ALA A 29 6.77 -16.07 -2.45
C ALA A 29 6.41 -17.56 -2.21
N ASP A 30 7.34 -18.46 -2.52
CA ASP A 30 7.22 -19.85 -2.05
C ASP A 30 7.59 -19.91 -0.56
N SER A 31 6.61 -20.29 0.27
CA SER A 31 6.78 -20.48 1.72
C SER A 31 7.90 -21.44 2.12
N ARG A 32 8.33 -22.35 1.22
CA ARG A 32 9.46 -23.28 1.46
C ARG A 32 10.81 -22.67 1.09
N GLN A 33 10.81 -21.55 0.37
CA GLN A 33 12.01 -20.83 -0.02
C GLN A 33 12.32 -19.77 1.05
N CYS A 34 13.05 -20.20 2.09
CA CYS A 34 13.40 -19.44 3.30
C CYS A 34 14.23 -18.14 3.05
N GLY A 35 14.51 -17.79 1.80
CA GLY A 35 15.26 -16.59 1.41
C GLY A 35 14.73 -15.94 0.14
N PHE A 36 13.42 -16.07 -0.14
CA PHE A 36 12.79 -15.41 -1.28
C PHE A 36 12.92 -13.89 -1.22
N ASP A 37 13.01 -13.36 0.00
CA ASP A 37 13.45 -11.99 0.24
C ASP A 37 14.86 -12.01 0.87
N PRO A 38 15.92 -11.65 0.12
CA PRO A 38 17.23 -11.42 0.68
C PRO A 38 17.25 -10.03 1.33
N GLU A 39 16.34 -9.77 2.26
CA GLU A 39 16.50 -8.67 3.19
C GLU A 39 17.79 -8.91 3.99
N PRO A 40 18.65 -7.89 4.11
CA PRO A 40 18.22 -6.53 4.36
C PRO A 40 18.15 -5.70 3.08
N ASP A 41 16.95 -5.17 2.77
CA ASP A 41 16.91 -3.99 1.96
C ASP A 41 17.68 -2.91 2.75
N ARG A 42 18.72 -2.33 2.16
CA ARG A 42 19.43 -1.20 2.80
C ARG A 42 18.58 0.08 2.72
N LEU A 43 17.28 -0.08 2.53
CA LEU A 43 16.34 1.01 2.44
C LEU A 43 16.07 1.49 3.85
N ILE A 44 15.94 2.80 3.97
CA ILE A 44 15.51 3.40 5.23
C ILE A 44 14.08 2.89 5.46
N PRO A 45 13.74 2.44 6.69
CA PRO A 45 12.38 2.06 7.03
C PRO A 45 11.42 3.14 6.52
N GLN A 46 10.49 2.75 5.65
CA GLN A 46 9.52 3.67 5.07
C GLN A 46 8.47 4.00 6.15
N MET A 47 8.81 4.91 7.04
CA MET A 47 7.95 5.40 8.10
C MET A 47 7.09 6.53 7.55
N ILE A 48 5.78 6.32 7.55
CA ILE A 48 4.80 7.35 7.18
C ILE A 48 4.31 7.99 8.47
N ASP A 49 4.46 9.32 8.56
CA ASP A 49 3.76 10.12 9.57
C ASP A 49 2.30 10.29 9.12
N TRP A 50 1.39 9.64 9.83
CA TRP A 50 -0.03 9.66 9.51
C TRP A 50 -0.67 11.04 9.75
N ASP A 51 -0.17 11.81 10.74
CA ASP A 51 -0.69 13.15 11.03
C ASP A 51 -0.32 14.11 9.89
N ASP A 52 0.92 14.03 9.40
CA ASP A 52 1.39 14.83 8.24
C ASP A 52 0.71 14.38 6.92
N ALA A 53 0.50 13.07 6.74
CA ALA A 53 -0.23 12.54 5.60
C ALA A 53 -1.71 12.98 5.57
N GLU A 54 -2.37 13.05 6.73
CA GLU A 54 -3.72 13.60 6.87
C GLU A 54 -3.74 15.12 6.61
N LEU A 55 -2.71 15.85 7.04
CA LEU A 55 -2.61 17.30 6.81
C LEU A 55 -2.42 17.64 5.32
N ARG A 56 -1.65 16.84 4.59
CA ARG A 56 -1.46 17.00 3.13
C ARG A 56 -2.64 16.50 2.30
N ARG A 57 -3.54 15.74 2.92
CA ARG A 57 -4.76 15.25 2.29
C ARG A 57 -5.71 16.44 2.12
N ASN A 58 -5.77 16.98 0.88
CA ASN A 58 -6.68 18.06 0.49
C ASN A 58 -8.14 17.57 0.35
N VAL A 59 -8.65 16.89 1.38
CA VAL A 59 -10.04 16.46 1.48
C VAL A 59 -10.80 17.42 2.41
N PRO A 60 -12.04 17.82 2.06
CA PRO A 60 -12.83 18.66 2.94
C PRO A 60 -13.06 17.95 4.27
N VAL A 61 -12.67 18.57 5.39
CA VAL A 61 -12.99 18.07 6.73
C VAL A 61 -14.51 18.24 6.92
N PRO A 62 -15.31 17.17 7.05
CA PRO A 62 -16.72 17.33 7.34
C PRO A 62 -16.86 17.95 8.73
N HIS A 63 -17.48 19.14 8.79
CA HIS A 63 -17.79 19.78 10.07
C HIS A 63 -18.69 18.86 10.89
N ARG A 64 -18.13 18.23 11.94
CA ARG A 64 -18.94 17.59 12.98
C ARG A 64 -19.72 18.70 13.68
N GLY A 65 -20.99 18.86 13.31
CA GLY A 65 -21.91 19.77 13.98
C GLY A 65 -21.90 19.51 15.48
N ARG A 66 -21.57 20.53 16.27
CA ARG A 66 -21.71 20.50 17.73
C ARG A 66 -23.17 20.23 18.06
N ARG A 67 -23.46 19.10 18.69
CA ARG A 67 -24.70 18.93 19.46
C ARG A 67 -24.33 19.02 20.93
N TRP A 68 -24.80 20.09 21.56
CA TRP A 68 -24.88 20.21 23.01
C TRP A 68 -26.08 19.40 23.51
N ALA A 69 -25.89 18.65 24.58
CA ALA A 69 -26.88 18.35 25.62
C ALA A 69 -26.12 17.86 26.85
#